data_AF-A0A383RCD7-F1
#
_entry.id   AF-A0A383RCD7-F1
#
_cell.length_a   1.000
_cell.length_b   1.000
_cell.length_c   1.000
_cell.angle_alpha   90.00
_cell.angle_beta   90.00
_cell.angle_gamma   90.00
#
_symmetry.space_group_name_H-M   'P 1'
#
loop_
_entity.id
_entity.type
_entity.pdbx_description
1 polymer ?
#
loop_
_entity_poly.entity_id
_entity_poly.type
_entity_poly.pdbx_seq_one_letter_code
_entity_poly.pdbx_strand_id
1 'polypeptide(L)' 'MPPLIAENRNGCISIRDGNHRLGALQKLKKDKCYLIIWDDNGVNNILKALKGIYKD' A
#
# COMPACT_ATOMS: atom_id res chain seq x y z
N MET A 1 -6.04 -10.76 10.51
CA MET A 1 -4.69 -10.15 10.53
C MET A 1 -4.85 -8.66 10.29
N PRO A 2 -4.22 -7.77 11.09
CA PRO A 2 -4.35 -6.34 10.88
C PRO A 2 -3.75 -5.94 9.52
N PRO A 3 -4.33 -4.95 8.83
CA PRO A 3 -3.81 -4.49 7.55
C PRO A 3 -2.41 -3.90 7.68
N LEU A 4 -1.66 -3.86 6.58
CA LEU A 4 -0.47 -3.02 6.46
C LEU A 4 -0.89 -1.56 6.31
N ILE A 5 0.00 -0.61 6.55
CA ILE A 5 -0.25 0.81 6.29
C ILE A 5 0.71 1.30 5.21
N ALA A 6 0.17 1.82 4.12
CA ALA A 6 0.91 2.49 3.07
C ALA A 6 0.55 3.97 3.01
N GLU A 7 1.54 4.77 2.63
CA GLU A 7 1.38 6.19 2.38
C GLU A 7 1.53 6.44 0.88
N ASN A 8 0.65 7.27 0.32
CA ASN A 8 0.84 7.84 -1.01
C ASN A 8 1.65 9.14 -0.88
N ARG A 9 2.89 9.15 -1.39
CA ARG A 9 3.69 10.37 -1.53
C ARG A 9 3.88 10.69 -3.00
N ASN A 10 3.25 11.77 -3.46
CA ASN A 10 3.40 12.26 -4.83
C ASN A 10 3.15 11.18 -5.90
N GLY A 11 2.17 10.30 -5.68
CA GLY A 11 1.83 9.20 -6.60
C GLY A 11 2.60 7.90 -6.34
N CYS A 12 3.55 7.88 -5.41
CA CYS A 12 4.28 6.68 -5.02
C CYS A 12 3.70 6.08 -3.73
N ILE A 13 3.12 4.89 -3.84
CA ILE A 13 2.57 4.14 -2.70
C ILE A 13 3.66 3.25 -2.11
N SER A 14 3.94 3.42 -0.82
CA SER A 14 4.95 2.62 -0.12
C SER A 14 4.50 2.24 1.28
N ILE A 15 4.88 1.03 1.73
CA ILE A 15 4.58 0.56 3.09
C ILE A 15 5.36 1.41 4.10
N ARG A 16 4.64 1.91 5.11
CA ARG A 16 5.19 2.72 6.21
C ARG A 16 5.04 2.04 7.57
N ASP A 17 4.05 1.16 7.73
CA ASP A 17 3.87 0.36 8.93
C ASP A 17 3.50 -1.10 8.60
N GLY A 18 3.82 -2.01 9.51
CA GLY A 18 3.60 -3.45 9.33
C GLY A 18 4.73 -4.18 8.62
N ASN A 19 5.94 -3.62 8.55
CA ASN A 19 7.09 -4.20 7.84
C ASN A 19 7.42 -5.64 8.27
N HIS A 20 7.40 -5.93 9.58
CA HIS A 20 7.61 -7.30 10.08
C HIS A 20 6.50 -8.26 9.60
N ARG A 21 5.26 -7.78 9.52
CA ARG A 21 4.12 -8.56 9.01
C ARG A 21 4.27 -8.79 7.51
N LEU A 22 4.70 -7.78 6.75
CA LEU A 22 5.02 -7.94 5.33
C LEU A 22 6.10 -9.03 5.13
N GLY A 23 7.18 -8.99 5.90
CA GLY A 23 8.22 -10.02 5.86
C GLY A 23 7.71 -11.42 6.21
N ALA A 24 6.82 -11.53 7.20
CA ALA A 24 6.18 -12.80 7.54
C ALA A 24 5.27 -13.32 6.39
N LEU A 25 4.49 -12.43 5.77
CA LEU A 25 3.61 -12.77 4.64
C LEU A 25 4.41 -13.24 3.41
N GLN A 26 5.55 -12.60 3.13
CA GLN A 26 6.47 -13.02 2.07
C GLN A 26 7.03 -14.42 2.33
N LYS A 27 7.48 -14.71 3.55
CA LYS A 27 7.94 -16.06 3.95
C LYS A 27 6.85 -17.11 3.80
N LEU A 28 5.60 -16.74 4.09
CA LEU A 28 4.41 -17.59 3.94
C LEU A 28 3.90 -17.67 2.49
N LYS A 29 4.56 -17.02 1.52
CA LYS A 29 4.14 -16.96 0.11
C LYS A 29 2.67 -16.53 -0.04
N LYS A 30 2.24 -15.53 0.73
CA LYS A 30 0.88 -14.98 0.63
C LYS A 30 0.81 -13.98 -0.52
N ASP A 31 -0.06 -14.26 -1.48
CA ASP A 31 -0.22 -13.43 -2.69
C ASP A 31 -1.03 -12.15 -2.45
N LYS A 32 -1.82 -12.09 -1.37
CA LYS A 32 -2.72 -10.97 -1.07
C LYS A 32 -2.74 -10.65 0.42
N CYS A 33 -2.88 -9.36 0.73
CA CYS A 33 -3.12 -8.88 2.09
C CYS A 33 -3.97 -7.61 2.07
N TYR A 34 -4.58 -7.27 3.21
CA TYR A 34 -5.28 -6.01 3.37
C TYR A 34 -4.31 -4.87 3.62
N LEU A 35 -4.57 -3.72 3.02
CA LEU A 35 -3.75 -2.51 3.09
C LEU A 35 -4.65 -1.30 3.39
N ILE A 36 -4.25 -0.46 4.34
CA ILE A 36 -4.79 0.89 4.52
C ILE A 36 -3.85 1.84 3.77
N ILE A 37 -4.41 2.68 2.90
CA ILE A 37 -3.66 3.70 2.17
C ILE A 37 -4.13 5.07 2.65
N TRP A 38 -3.21 5.94 3.01
CA TRP A 38 -3.51 7.32 3.39
C TRP A 38 -2.67 8.31 2.58
N ASP A 39 -3.19 9.54 2.46
CA ASP A 39 -2.61 10.66 1.72
C ASP A 39 -3.04 11.96 2.39
N ASP A 40 -2.09 12.86 2.66
CA ASP A 40 -2.33 14.15 3.30
C ASP A 40 -3.21 15.08 2.46
N ASN A 41 -3.23 14.89 1.15
CA ASN A 41 -3.94 15.74 0.19
C ASN A 41 -5.31 15.13 -0.22
N GLY A 42 -5.67 13.98 0.35
CA GLY A 42 -6.99 13.38 0.21
C GLY A 42 -7.11 12.25 -0.82
N VAL A 43 -8.28 11.61 -0.81
CA VAL A 43 -8.56 10.34 -1.49
C VAL A 43 -8.37 10.39 -3.02
N ASN A 44 -8.57 11.56 -3.64
CA ASN A 44 -8.42 11.71 -5.10
C ASN A 44 -6.99 11.44 -5.56
N ASN A 45 -5.98 11.77 -4.75
CA ASN A 45 -4.58 11.51 -5.09
C ASN A 45 -4.25 10.01 -4.98
N ILE A 46 -4.83 9.32 -4.00
CA ILE A 46 -4.74 7.86 -3.88
C ILE A 46 -5.31 7.21 -5.15
N LEU A 47 -6.50 7.64 -5.60
CA LEU A 47 -7.13 7.11 -6.80
C LEU A 47 -6.28 7.36 -8.07
N LYS A 48 -5.65 8.54 -8.18
CA LYS A 48 -4.73 8.84 -9.30
C LYS A 48 -3.49 7.93 -9.27
N ALA A 49 -2.88 7.75 -8.10
CA ALA A 49 -1.73 6.86 -7.91
C ALA A 49 -2.07 5.42 -8.32
N LEU A 50 -3.20 4.91 -7.83
CA LEU A 50 -3.68 3.56 -8.16
C LEU A 50 -3.96 3.39 -9.66
N LYS A 51 -4.50 4.39 -10.35
CA LYS A 51 -4.70 4.35 -11.81
C LYS A 51 -3.39 4.36 -12.60
N GLY A 52 -2.36 5.05 -12.10
CA GLY A 52 -1.03 5.07 -12.72
C GLY A 52 -0.31 3.73 -12.64
N ILE A 53 -0.60 2.91 -11.63
CA ILE A 53 -0.02 1.57 -11.45
C ILE A 53 -0.47 0.58 -12.55
N TYR A 54 -1.58 0.84 -13.23
CA TYR A 54 -2.14 -0.04 -14.28
C TYR A 54 -1.82 0.40 -15.72
N LYS A 55 -0.91 1.37 -15.92
CA LYS A 55 -0.43 1.71 -17.26
C LYS A 55 0.83 0.88 -17.57
N ASP A 56 0.59 -0.30 -18.16
CA ASP A 56 1.58 -1.07 -18.92
C ASP A 56 1.78 -0.47 -20.32
#